data_AF-A0A2P5N3D3-F1
#
_entry.id   AF-A0A2P5N3D3-F1
#
_cell.length_a   1.000
_cell.length_b   1.000
_cell.length_c   1.000
_cell.angle_alpha   90.00
_cell.angle_beta   90.00
_cell.angle_gamma   90.00
#
_symmetry.space_group_name_H-M   'P 1'
#
loop_
_entity.id
_entity.type
_entity.pdbx_description
1 polymer ?
#
loop_
_entity_poly.entity_id
_entity_poly.type
_entity_poly.pdbx_seq_one_letter_code
_entity_poly.pdbx_strand_id
1 'polypeptide(L)'
;MTLTDDLVAEIRFLSLFNLASHQEGLKVHHTADAAMIGAARRLHEKGLIDQVDGGYLTDLGIEAAEHAQRLLTVLTSRADGLALA
;
A
#
# COMPACT_ATOMS: atom_id res chain seq x y z
N MET A 1 12.49 -12.55 7.86
CA MET A 1 11.90 -11.28 8.34
C MET A 1 10.55 -11.58 8.98
N THR A 2 10.18 -10.83 10.01
CA THR A 2 8.86 -10.89 10.65
C THR A 2 7.97 -9.77 10.09
N LEU A 3 6.67 -10.05 9.92
CA LEU A 3 5.71 -9.02 9.53
C LEU A 3 5.36 -8.19 10.76
N THR A 4 5.89 -6.97 10.84
CA THR A 4 5.66 -6.04 11.94
C THR A 4 4.46 -5.14 11.66
N ASP A 5 3.89 -4.52 12.69
CA ASP A 5 2.79 -3.56 12.53
C ASP A 5 3.16 -2.38 11.62
N ASP A 6 4.42 -1.96 11.64
CA ASP A 6 4.94 -0.93 10.74
C ASP A 6 4.89 -1.36 9.27
N LEU A 7 5.27 -2.60 8.96
CA LEU A 7 5.18 -3.16 7.61
C LEU A 7 3.72 -3.37 7.18
N VAL A 8 2.85 -3.76 8.11
CA VAL A 8 1.40 -3.86 7.84
C VAL A 8 0.82 -2.50 7.49
N ALA A 9 1.21 -1.43 8.21
CA ALA A 9 0.79 -0.07 7.92
C ALA A 9 1.28 0.41 6.54
N GLU A 10 2.51 0.06 6.15
CA GLU A 10 3.05 0.35 4.82
C GLU A 10 2.30 -0.38 3.70
N ILE A 11 2.01 -1.67 3.88
CA ILE A 11 1.21 -2.46 2.93
C ILE A 11 -0.19 -1.86 2.79
N ARG A 12 -0.81 -1.50 3.92
CA ARG A 12 -2.11 -0.82 3.92
C ARG A 12 -2.03 0.50 3.15
N PHE A 13 -1.01 1.31 3.37
CA PHE A 13 -0.82 2.57 2.65
C PHE A 13 -0.72 2.36 1.14
N LEU A 14 0.14 1.44 0.70
CA LEU A 14 0.32 1.12 -0.72
C LEU A 14 -0.98 0.61 -1.37
N SER A 15 -1.83 -0.08 -0.61
CA SER A 15 -3.12 -0.56 -1.12
C SER A 15 -4.15 0.54 -1.41
N LEU A 16 -3.93 1.77 -0.93
CA LEU A 16 -4.84 2.90 -1.13
C LEU A 16 -4.61 3.63 -2.46
N PHE A 17 -3.49 3.38 -3.15
CA PHE A 17 -3.22 4.00 -4.44
C PHE A 17 -4.10 3.44 -5.54
N ASN A 18 -4.61 4.32 -6.40
CA ASN A 18 -5.31 3.92 -7.60
C ASN A 18 -4.31 3.60 -8.73
N LEU A 19 -4.03 2.31 -8.94
CA LEU A 19 -3.10 1.87 -9.99
C LEU A 19 -3.69 1.95 -11.41
N ALA A 20 -5.00 2.17 -11.55
CA ALA A 20 -5.61 2.40 -12.86
C ALA A 20 -5.33 3.82 -13.40
N SER A 21 -4.92 4.75 -12.54
CA SER A 21 -4.59 6.13 -12.89
C SER A 21 -3.33 6.58 -12.16
N HIS A 22 -2.19 6.53 -12.85
CA HIS A 22 -0.89 6.97 -12.30
C HIS A 22 -0.84 8.49 -12.01
N GLN A 23 -1.88 9.24 -12.41
CA GLN A 23 -2.00 10.68 -12.18
C GLN A 23 -2.65 11.02 -10.83
N GLU A 24 -3.17 10.03 -10.11
CA GLU A 24 -3.79 10.21 -8.80
C GLU A 24 -2.77 9.92 -7.68
N GLY A 25 -2.11 10.98 -7.22
CA GLY A 25 -1.29 10.93 -6.01
C GLY A 25 -2.16 10.77 -4.76
N LEU A 26 -1.62 10.11 -3.73
CA LEU A 26 -2.28 9.91 -2.44
C LEU A 26 -1.65 10.83 -1.40
N LYS A 27 -2.44 11.69 -0.76
CA LYS A 27 -1.96 12.54 0.33
C LYS A 27 -2.56 12.12 1.67
N VAL A 28 -1.72 11.95 2.68
CA VAL A 28 -2.13 11.75 4.06
C VAL A 28 -2.35 13.10 4.72
N HIS A 29 -3.56 13.30 5.22
CA HIS A 29 -3.86 14.45 6.06
C HIS A 29 -3.22 14.29 7.43
N HIS A 30 -2.82 15.41 8.05
CA HIS A 30 -2.26 15.44 9.40
C HIS A 30 -3.22 14.92 10.50
N THR A 31 -4.50 14.70 10.15
CA THR A 31 -5.53 14.11 11.00
C THR A 31 -5.62 12.58 10.89
N ALA A 32 -4.84 11.97 10.00
CA ALA A 32 -4.76 10.53 9.88
C ALA A 32 -4.10 9.90 11.11
N ASP A 33 -4.35 8.61 11.32
CA ASP A 33 -3.74 7.85 12.40
C ASP A 33 -2.20 7.90 12.33
N ALA A 34 -1.55 7.93 13.50
CA ALA A 34 -0.09 7.99 13.61
C ALA A 34 0.61 6.86 12.83
N ALA A 35 -0.01 5.68 12.72
CA ALA A 35 0.53 4.57 11.93
C ALA A 35 0.59 4.89 10.42
N MET A 36 -0.40 5.61 9.89
CA MET A 36 -0.44 6.01 8.47
C MET A 36 0.55 7.13 8.16
N ILE A 37 0.70 8.10 9.07
CA ILE A 37 1.71 9.16 8.95
C ILE A 37 3.12 8.54 9.01
N GLY A 38 3.34 7.59 9.94
CA GLY A 38 4.59 6.85 10.05
C GLY A 38 4.89 6.01 8.80
N ALA A 39 3.88 5.34 8.24
CA ALA A 39 4.02 4.58 7.01
C ALA A 39 4.43 5.45 5.82
N ALA A 40 3.78 6.61 5.62
CA ALA A 40 4.15 7.56 4.56
C ALA A 40 5.64 7.93 4.63
N ARG A 41 6.09 8.31 5.84
CA ARG A 41 7.49 8.69 6.06
C ARG A 41 8.47 7.57 5.72
N ARG A 42 8.21 6.35 6.22
CA ARG A 42 9.08 5.20 5.94
C ARG A 42 9.08 4.81 4.47
N LEU A 43 7.94 4.89 3.78
CA LEU A 43 7.86 4.64 2.33
C LEU A 43 8.66 5.67 1.54
N HIS A 44 8.61 6.94 1.94
CA HIS A 44 9.41 8.01 1.34
C HIS A 44 10.91 7.79 1.60
N GLU A 45 11.31 7.44 2.83
CA GLU A 45 12.69 7.09 3.17
C GLU A 45 13.22 5.89 2.35
N LYS A 46 12.32 4.98 1.95
CA LYS A 46 12.61 3.85 1.06
C LYS A 46 12.58 4.21 -0.43
N GLY A 47 12.22 5.43 -0.79
CA GLY A 47 12.08 5.88 -2.18
C GLY A 47 10.89 5.27 -2.93
N LEU A 48 9.87 4.76 -2.22
CA LEU A 48 8.67 4.17 -2.83
C LEU A 48 7.61 5.22 -3.17
N ILE A 49 7.67 6.38 -2.52
CA ILE A 49 6.85 7.56 -2.83
C ILE A 49 7.75 8.80 -2.91
N ASP A 50 7.30 9.82 -3.63
CA ASP A 50 8.08 11.03 -3.90
C ASP A 50 7.98 12.12 -2.80
N GLN A 51 7.04 11.98 -1.86
CA GLN A 51 6.75 12.98 -0.82
C GLN A 51 6.50 12.33 0.54
N VAL A 52 6.91 13.03 1.61
CA VAL A 52 6.91 12.51 3.00
C VAL A 52 5.53 12.26 3.60
N ASP A 53 4.51 12.99 3.15
CA ASP A 53 3.12 12.90 3.59
C ASP A 53 2.23 12.18 2.57
N GLY A 54 2.83 11.39 1.67
CA GLY A 54 2.14 10.88 0.50
C GLY A 54 2.34 11.80 -0.70
N GLY A 55 2.17 11.26 -1.89
CA GLY A 55 2.42 11.93 -3.15
C GLY A 55 2.19 10.94 -4.28
N TYR A 56 3.12 10.86 -5.22
CA TYR A 56 3.11 9.88 -6.29
C TYR A 56 3.96 8.67 -5.93
N LEU A 57 3.59 7.50 -6.45
CA LEU A 57 4.45 6.33 -6.43
C LEU A 57 5.63 6.56 -7.39
N THR A 58 6.82 6.12 -6.97
CA THR A 58 7.94 5.94 -7.90
C THR A 58 7.74 4.64 -8.70
N ASP A 59 8.61 4.35 -9.66
CA ASP A 59 8.55 3.07 -10.41
C ASP A 59 8.59 1.86 -9.46
N LEU A 60 9.48 1.88 -8.47
CA LEU A 60 9.56 0.82 -7.45
C LEU A 60 8.31 0.82 -6.54
N GLY A 61 7.76 1.99 -6.25
CA GLY A 61 6.50 2.14 -5.52
C GLY A 61 5.32 1.48 -6.23
N ILE A 62 5.23 1.64 -7.56
CA ILE A 62 4.19 1.04 -8.40
C ILE A 62 4.28 -0.48 -8.30
N GLU A 63 5.46 -1.05 -8.49
CA GLU A 63 5.66 -2.50 -8.37
C GLU A 63 5.26 -3.01 -6.97
N ALA A 64 5.69 -2.32 -5.91
CA ALA A 64 5.35 -2.68 -4.54
C ALA A 64 3.83 -2.61 -4.27
N ALA A 65 3.17 -1.56 -4.76
CA ALA A 65 1.72 -1.39 -4.64
C ALA A 65 0.94 -2.46 -5.40
N GLU A 66 1.37 -2.82 -6.62
CA GLU A 66 0.77 -3.93 -7.37
C GLU A 66 0.84 -5.24 -6.58
N HIS A 67 2.02 -5.54 -6.00
CA HIS A 67 2.21 -6.76 -5.23
C HIS A 67 1.35 -6.78 -3.97
N ALA A 68 1.27 -5.65 -3.25
CA ALA A 68 0.40 -5.50 -2.09
C ALA A 68 -1.08 -5.71 -2.46
N GLN A 69 -1.58 -5.05 -3.51
CA GLN A 69 -2.97 -5.16 -3.94
C GLN A 69 -3.30 -6.57 -4.47
N ARG A 70 -2.40 -7.21 -5.22
CA ARG A 70 -2.55 -8.60 -5.65
C ARG A 70 -2.63 -9.56 -4.47
N LEU A 71 -1.73 -9.42 -3.49
CA LEU A 71 -1.74 -10.24 -2.29
C LEU A 71 -3.05 -10.07 -1.52
N LEU A 72 -3.49 -8.83 -1.28
CA LEU A 72 -4.75 -8.56 -0.61
C LEU A 72 -5.94 -9.15 -1.37
N THR A 73 -5.97 -9.03 -2.70
CA THR A 73 -7.01 -9.64 -3.55
C THR A 73 -7.09 -11.15 -3.33
N VAL A 74 -5.95 -11.85 -3.30
CA VAL A 74 -5.89 -13.30 -3.04
C VAL A 74 -6.36 -13.62 -1.62
N LEU A 75 -5.87 -12.89 -0.62
CA LEU A 75 -6.23 -13.13 0.79
C LEU A 75 -7.71 -12.83 1.10
N THR A 76 -8.33 -11.92 0.35
CA THR A 76 -9.76 -11.59 0.47
C THR A 76 -10.64 -12.38 -0.50
N SER A 77 -10.04 -13.14 -1.42
CA SER A 77 -10.81 -14.01 -2.31
C SER A 77 -11.46 -15.11 -1.48
N ARG A 78 -12.78 -15.25 -1.60
CA ARG A 78 -13.49 -16.35 -0.93
C ARG A 78 -13.21 -17.63 -1.71
N ALA A 79 -12.84 -18.71 -1.03
CA ALA A 79 -12.61 -20.03 -1.64
C ALA A 79 -13.91 -20.73 -2.05
N ASP A 80 -14.94 -20.01 -2.51
CA ASP A 80 -16.26 -20.56 -2.86
C ASP A 80 -16.28 -21.21 -4.26
N GLY A 81 -15.22 -21.93 -4.63
CA GLY A 81 -15.10 -22.59 -5.93
C GLY A 81 -14.62 -24.03 -5.87
N LEU A 82 -14.33 -24.58 -4.69
CA LEU A 82 -13.81 -25.94 -4.54
C LEU A 82 -14.82 -26.94 -3.94
N ALA A 83 -16.08 -26.53 -3.77
CA ALA A 83 -17.15 -27.43 -3.35
C ALA A 83 -18.17 -27.59 -4.48
N LEU A 84 -17.81 -28.38 -5.49
CA LEU A 84 -18.70 -29.14 -6.38
C LEU A 84 -17.82 -29.96 -7.34
N ALA A 85 -17.23 -31.03 -6.79
CA ALA A 85 -16.81 -32.21 -7.53
C ALA A 85 -17.73 -33.36 -7.13
#